data_AF-A0A1J8PUZ5-F1
#
_entry.id   AF-A0A1J8PUZ5-F1
#
_cell.length_a   1.000
_cell.length_b   1.000
_cell.length_c   1.000
_cell.angle_alpha   90.00
_cell.angle_beta   90.00
_cell.angle_gamma   90.00
#
_symmetry.space_group_name_H-M   'P 1'
#
loop_
_entity.id
_entity.type
_entity.pdbx_description
1 polymer ?
#
loop_
_entity_poly.entity_id
_entity_poly.type
_entity_poly.pdbx_seq_one_letter_code
_entity_poly.pdbx_strand_id
1 'polypeptide(L)'
;FIYPRLKLARDLLTDDGVIFISIDDNEQANLKILCDEIFGEDNFLCTFPRVTKKGGKSSNDLSKNHDNLLSYSKSKDSVLNSLFHIDKGFKNEDEFLEVRGKYKLNQTLDYDSIQYSKSLDYEIEIDGKIFRPGGVSKEKMLQRIKTSPKNDFCWRWSKKLFEFGLKNGFVVVKNRIYTKTYLNVKIEKQKDDYVIKHEERTKAISTIEFLDTKYSNDNAKKSLAKLKMGTIFDYPKGTEFLKKITKTGSNENDIILDFFAGSGTTADAVIQLNAEDGGNRKFVLVQIDEPIDEKKSAEAYQFCTDNQFKPIISSITIERLNRAGEKIKKDLSSKQCPDIGYKVFSCTPKPQVGGNGIFKVENNRNNVLDTLINMLVATCKTLDTKIECLIKNKLYQADNEIYLLANVDSKVLEKYQDVKINLDGWADIDLTQYLNLGIGQADNISVIY
;
A
#
# COMPACT_ATOMS: atom_id res chain seq x y z
N PHE A 1 16.10 20.98 4.17
CA PHE A 1 15.02 20.34 4.97
C PHE A 1 14.74 18.90 4.51
N ILE A 2 14.27 18.68 3.27
CA ILE A 2 13.78 17.36 2.84
C ILE A 2 14.88 16.35 2.44
N TYR A 3 16.02 16.81 1.91
CA TYR A 3 17.13 15.94 1.46
C TYR A 3 17.58 14.88 2.48
N PRO A 4 17.99 15.22 3.72
CA PRO A 4 18.44 14.19 4.68
C PRO A 4 17.32 13.21 5.07
N ARG A 5 16.05 13.65 5.02
CA ARG A 5 14.90 12.79 5.33
C ARG A 5 14.67 11.77 4.22
N LEU A 6 14.78 12.18 2.96
CA LEU A 6 14.64 11.27 1.81
C LEU A 6 15.78 10.26 1.72
N LYS A 7 17.01 10.65 2.09
CA LYS A 7 18.12 9.70 2.21
C LYS A 7 17.82 8.61 3.25
N LEU A 8 17.40 9.00 4.46
CA LEU A 8 17.00 8.03 5.49
C LEU A 8 15.80 7.18 5.04
N ALA A 9 14.82 7.77 4.36
CA ALA A 9 13.67 7.02 3.83
C ALA A 9 14.11 5.96 2.82
N ARG A 10 15.07 6.26 1.93
CA ARG A 10 15.64 5.28 1.00
C ARG A 10 16.33 4.13 1.73
N ASP A 11 17.08 4.43 2.79
CA ASP A 11 17.81 3.43 3.58
C ASP A 11 16.85 2.45 4.29
N LEU A 12 15.65 2.92 4.66
CA LEU A 12 14.60 2.13 5.31
C LEU A 12 13.74 1.29 4.36
N LEU A 13 13.76 1.56 3.05
CA LEU A 13 13.00 0.76 2.09
C LEU A 13 13.62 -0.64 1.95
N THR A 14 12.79 -1.66 1.76
CA THR A 14 13.23 -2.96 1.23
C THR A 14 13.63 -2.81 -0.24
N ASP A 15 14.34 -3.79 -0.80
CA ASP A 15 14.81 -3.71 -2.20
C ASP A 15 13.68 -3.66 -3.22
N ASP A 16 12.53 -4.26 -2.91
CA ASP A 16 11.27 -4.15 -3.65
C ASP A 16 10.41 -2.95 -3.23
N GLY A 17 10.83 -2.18 -2.22
CA GLY A 17 10.07 -1.07 -1.64
C GLY A 17 9.94 0.14 -2.58
N VAL A 18 8.81 0.84 -2.43
CA VAL A 18 8.49 2.05 -3.21
C VAL A 18 8.13 3.22 -2.30
N ILE A 19 8.38 4.43 -2.77
CA ILE A 19 8.01 5.68 -2.09
C ILE A 19 7.08 6.51 -2.98
N PHE A 20 6.06 7.09 -2.36
CA PHE A 20 5.13 8.03 -3.00
C PHE A 20 5.18 9.38 -2.28
N ILE A 21 5.33 10.47 -3.04
CA ILE A 21 5.50 11.82 -2.47
C ILE A 21 4.52 12.77 -3.13
N SER A 22 3.55 13.28 -2.35
CA SER A 22 2.60 14.31 -2.82
C SER A 22 3.27 15.67 -2.85
N ILE A 23 3.14 16.41 -3.95
CA ILE A 23 3.73 17.75 -4.12
C ILE A 23 2.88 18.59 -5.08
N ASP A 24 2.76 19.89 -4.83
CA ASP A 24 2.14 20.83 -5.77
C ASP A 24 3.17 21.34 -6.81
N ASP A 25 2.77 22.28 -7.66
CA ASP A 25 3.62 22.82 -8.72
C ASP A 25 4.78 23.70 -8.22
N ASN A 26 4.76 24.18 -6.97
CA ASN A 26 5.79 25.10 -6.47
C ASN A 26 7.16 24.42 -6.37
N GLU A 27 7.19 23.15 -5.96
CA GLU A 27 8.44 22.42 -5.67
C GLU A 27 8.54 21.08 -6.41
N GLN A 28 7.60 20.76 -7.33
CA GLN A 28 7.59 19.46 -8.02
C GLN A 28 8.89 19.21 -8.80
N ALA A 29 9.38 20.20 -9.55
CA ALA A 29 10.59 20.05 -10.36
C ALA A 29 11.83 19.86 -9.47
N ASN A 30 11.98 20.67 -8.42
CA ASN A 30 13.08 20.58 -7.47
C ASN A 30 13.08 19.24 -6.74
N LEU A 31 11.90 18.78 -6.28
CA LEU A 31 11.75 17.49 -5.62
C LEU A 31 12.06 16.33 -6.55
N LYS A 32 11.67 16.39 -7.83
CA LYS A 32 11.97 15.37 -8.84
C LYS A 32 13.48 15.21 -9.00
N ILE A 33 14.20 16.31 -9.23
CA ILE A 33 15.66 16.30 -9.39
C ILE A 33 16.33 15.75 -8.12
N LEU A 34 15.86 16.15 -6.94
CA LEU A 34 16.37 15.66 -5.67
C LEU A 34 16.16 14.15 -5.50
N CYS A 35 15.01 13.64 -5.92
CA CYS A 35 14.73 12.21 -5.88
C CYS A 35 15.56 11.44 -6.92
N ASP A 36 15.85 12.01 -8.09
CA ASP A 36 16.75 11.39 -9.06
C ASP A 36 18.16 11.23 -8.50
N GLU A 37 18.67 12.22 -7.76
CA GLU A 37 19.96 12.11 -7.07
C GLU A 37 19.94 11.03 -5.97
N ILE A 38 18.87 10.97 -5.17
CA ILE A 38 18.80 10.07 -4.01
C ILE A 38 18.48 8.63 -4.41
N PHE A 39 17.45 8.42 -5.23
CA PHE A 39 16.94 7.09 -5.59
C PHE A 39 17.52 6.57 -6.90
N GLY A 40 18.12 7.43 -7.73
CA GLY A 40 18.54 7.11 -9.09
C GLY A 40 17.43 7.38 -10.10
N GLU A 41 17.77 8.06 -11.20
CA GLU A 41 16.82 8.39 -12.28
C GLU A 41 16.16 7.14 -12.88
N ASP A 42 16.93 6.05 -13.04
CA ASP A 42 16.47 4.73 -13.51
C ASP A 42 15.35 4.13 -12.64
N ASN A 43 15.25 4.53 -11.37
CA ASN A 43 14.29 4.01 -10.41
C ASN A 43 13.02 4.89 -10.30
N PHE A 44 12.94 5.96 -11.10
CA PHE A 44 11.71 6.76 -11.24
C PHE A 44 10.62 5.94 -11.92
N LEU A 45 9.46 5.82 -11.28
CA LEU A 45 8.35 5.03 -11.80
C LEU A 45 7.45 5.88 -12.69
N CYS A 46 6.78 6.86 -12.10
CA CYS A 46 6.00 7.87 -12.82
C CYS A 46 5.55 9.01 -11.90
N THR A 47 4.92 10.02 -12.51
CA THR A 47 4.15 11.06 -11.81
C THR A 47 2.67 10.83 -12.05
N PHE A 48 1.88 10.76 -10.98
CA PHE A 48 0.42 10.75 -11.09
C PHE A 48 -0.14 12.16 -10.84
N PRO A 49 -0.87 12.77 -11.78
CA PRO A 49 -1.69 13.93 -11.45
C PRO A 49 -2.89 13.51 -10.59
N ARG A 50 -3.11 14.20 -9.47
CA ARG A 50 -4.29 14.02 -8.62
C ARG A 50 -5.14 15.28 -8.67
N VAL A 51 -6.43 15.11 -8.93
CA VAL A 51 -7.38 16.23 -8.94
C VAL A 51 -7.52 16.82 -7.53
N THR A 52 -7.37 18.14 -7.40
CA THR A 52 -7.60 18.86 -6.14
C THR A 52 -9.04 19.37 -6.07
N LYS A 53 -9.57 19.87 -7.19
CA LYS A 53 -10.94 20.37 -7.38
C LYS A 53 -11.36 20.25 -8.86
N LYS A 54 -12.66 20.07 -9.14
CA LYS A 54 -13.21 20.02 -10.52
C LYS A 54 -14.01 21.26 -10.94
N GLY A 55 -14.08 22.28 -10.09
CA GLY A 55 -14.82 23.50 -10.35
C GLY A 55 -14.54 24.58 -9.29
N GLY A 56 -15.05 25.78 -9.56
CA GLY A 56 -14.87 26.98 -8.74
C GLY A 56 -14.53 28.19 -9.60
N LYS A 57 -14.96 29.39 -9.20
CA LYS A 57 -14.52 30.64 -9.85
C LYS A 57 -13.01 30.78 -9.61
N SER A 58 -12.18 30.58 -10.63
CA SER A 58 -10.83 31.13 -10.61
C SER A 58 -10.91 32.59 -11.01
N SER A 59 -10.31 33.47 -10.21
CA SER A 59 -10.09 34.88 -10.58
C SER A 59 -9.00 35.04 -11.65
N ASN A 60 -8.25 33.97 -11.92
CA ASN A 60 -7.13 33.94 -12.86
C ASN A 60 -7.55 33.26 -14.17
N ASP A 61 -6.82 33.59 -15.23
CA ASP A 61 -6.98 33.01 -16.58
C ASP A 61 -6.81 31.48 -16.61
N LEU A 62 -6.07 30.93 -15.64
CA LEU A 62 -5.84 29.49 -15.50
C LEU A 62 -6.32 28.96 -14.14
N SER A 63 -7.15 27.91 -14.19
CA SER A 63 -7.59 27.16 -13.01
C SER A 63 -6.62 26.04 -12.66
N LYS A 64 -5.79 26.22 -11.62
CA LYS A 64 -4.93 25.15 -11.06
C LYS A 64 -5.79 24.15 -10.26
N ASN A 65 -5.98 22.96 -10.85
CA ASN A 65 -6.97 21.97 -10.39
C ASN A 65 -6.38 20.58 -10.09
N HIS A 66 -5.06 20.44 -10.11
CA HIS A 66 -4.38 19.20 -9.73
C HIS A 66 -3.10 19.49 -8.95
N ASP A 67 -2.65 18.49 -8.20
CA ASP A 67 -1.29 18.36 -7.68
C ASP A 67 -0.66 17.07 -8.23
N ASN A 68 0.55 16.76 -7.80
CA ASN A 68 1.36 15.66 -8.31
C ASN A 68 1.67 14.65 -7.21
N LEU A 69 1.75 13.37 -7.58
CA LEU A 69 2.30 12.30 -6.76
C LEU A 69 3.49 11.71 -7.50
N LEU A 70 4.70 11.99 -7.02
CA LEU A 70 5.91 11.36 -7.52
C LEU A 70 6.01 9.94 -6.95
N SER A 71 6.49 9.00 -7.75
CA SER A 71 6.72 7.63 -7.32
C SER A 71 8.10 7.14 -7.75
N TYR A 72 8.82 6.53 -6.81
CA TYR A 72 10.14 5.94 -7.00
C TYR A 72 10.20 4.56 -6.37
N SER A 73 11.02 3.71 -6.96
CA SER A 73 11.43 2.43 -6.39
C SER A 73 12.78 2.57 -5.68
N LYS A 74 13.10 1.66 -4.75
CA LYS A 74 14.47 1.55 -4.24
C LYS A 74 15.40 0.89 -5.26
N SER A 75 14.87 -0.09 -6.00
CA SER A 75 15.62 -0.85 -7.00
C SER A 75 14.71 -1.31 -8.16
N LYS A 76 15.33 -1.92 -9.18
CA LYS A 76 14.62 -2.49 -10.35
C LYS A 76 13.75 -3.71 -10.00
N ASP A 77 13.89 -4.26 -8.80
CA ASP A 77 13.13 -5.42 -8.32
C ASP A 77 11.74 -5.05 -7.79
N SER A 78 11.44 -3.75 -7.63
CA SER A 78 10.12 -3.28 -7.22
C SER A 78 9.03 -3.63 -8.24
N VAL A 79 8.01 -4.35 -7.77
CA VAL A 79 6.82 -4.66 -8.58
C VAL A 79 5.61 -3.98 -7.95
N LEU A 80 4.96 -3.09 -8.73
CA LEU A 80 3.69 -2.53 -8.33
C LEU A 80 2.55 -3.53 -8.55
N ASN A 81 1.65 -3.60 -7.58
CA ASN A 81 0.52 -4.52 -7.62
C ASN A 81 -0.49 -4.12 -8.71
N SER A 82 -0.86 -5.10 -9.54
CA SER A 82 -1.99 -4.95 -10.46
C SER A 82 -3.29 -5.10 -9.67
N LEU A 83 -4.17 -4.12 -9.81
CA LEU A 83 -5.37 -4.05 -8.99
C LEU A 83 -6.55 -4.69 -9.71
N PHE A 84 -7.42 -5.35 -8.94
CA PHE A 84 -8.69 -5.86 -9.44
C PHE A 84 -9.48 -4.75 -10.15
N HIS A 85 -9.93 -5.03 -11.36
CA HIS A 85 -10.61 -4.05 -12.21
C HIS A 85 -11.80 -4.68 -12.92
N ILE A 86 -12.99 -4.18 -12.59
CA ILE A 86 -14.21 -4.48 -13.34
C ILE A 86 -14.42 -3.39 -14.39
N ASP A 87 -14.33 -3.77 -15.66
CA ASP A 87 -14.71 -2.91 -16.77
C ASP A 87 -16.24 -2.72 -16.77
N LYS A 88 -16.72 -1.48 -16.91
CA LYS A 88 -18.15 -1.14 -17.01
C LYS A 88 -18.88 -1.89 -18.13
N GLY A 89 -18.15 -2.42 -19.11
CA GLY A 89 -18.70 -3.24 -20.19
C GLY A 89 -19.30 -4.58 -19.73
N PHE A 90 -18.90 -5.12 -18.57
CA PHE A 90 -19.40 -6.38 -18.02
C PHE A 90 -20.80 -6.20 -17.39
N LYS A 91 -21.82 -6.12 -18.24
CA LYS A 91 -23.20 -5.81 -17.83
C LYS A 91 -24.21 -6.92 -18.10
N ASN A 92 -23.84 -7.93 -18.89
CA ASN A 92 -24.77 -8.99 -19.27
C ASN A 92 -24.57 -10.21 -18.37
N GLU A 93 -25.64 -10.98 -18.21
CA GLU A 93 -25.70 -12.16 -17.36
C GLU A 93 -26.27 -13.32 -18.17
N ASP A 94 -25.88 -14.54 -17.82
CA ASP A 94 -26.37 -15.79 -18.40
C ASP A 94 -26.29 -16.91 -17.35
N GLU A 95 -26.56 -18.15 -17.76
CA GLU A 95 -26.57 -19.33 -16.90
C GLU A 95 -25.23 -19.58 -16.16
N PHE A 96 -24.14 -18.93 -16.56
CA PHE A 96 -22.83 -19.08 -15.94
C PHE A 96 -22.50 -17.98 -14.91
N LEU A 97 -23.44 -17.11 -14.54
CA LEU A 97 -23.20 -15.95 -13.67
C LEU A 97 -22.45 -16.31 -12.38
N GLU A 98 -22.91 -17.34 -11.66
CA GLU A 98 -22.33 -17.74 -10.37
C GLU A 98 -20.87 -18.20 -10.48
N VAL A 99 -20.50 -18.81 -11.60
CA VAL A 99 -19.16 -19.42 -11.80
C VAL A 99 -18.22 -18.47 -12.54
N ARG A 100 -18.71 -17.79 -13.58
CA ARG A 100 -17.90 -17.00 -14.52
C ARG A 100 -18.04 -15.49 -14.33
N GLY A 101 -19.02 -15.05 -13.54
CA GLY A 101 -19.40 -13.65 -13.39
C GLY A 101 -20.10 -13.08 -14.61
N LYS A 102 -20.38 -11.77 -14.58
CA LYS A 102 -20.98 -11.04 -15.72
C LYS A 102 -20.09 -11.12 -16.95
N TYR A 103 -20.68 -10.98 -18.14
CA TYR A 103 -19.95 -10.93 -19.40
C TYR A 103 -20.19 -9.63 -20.18
N LYS A 104 -19.25 -9.31 -21.06
CA LYS A 104 -19.40 -8.29 -22.10
C LYS A 104 -19.37 -8.93 -23.47
N LEU A 105 -20.18 -8.39 -24.38
CA LEU A 105 -20.09 -8.72 -25.80
C LEU A 105 -18.94 -7.92 -26.40
N ASN A 106 -17.99 -8.63 -26.99
CA ASN A 106 -16.94 -8.00 -27.78
C ASN A 106 -17.43 -7.72 -29.20
N GLN A 107 -16.52 -7.18 -30.02
CA GLN A 107 -16.70 -7.07 -31.46
C GLN A 107 -17.05 -8.42 -32.11
N THR A 108 -17.59 -8.34 -33.33
CA THR A 108 -17.92 -9.52 -34.13
C THR A 108 -16.70 -10.41 -34.32
N LEU A 109 -16.95 -11.72 -34.48
CA LEU A 109 -15.91 -12.71 -34.68
C LEU A 109 -15.15 -12.47 -35.98
N ASP A 110 -15.83 -11.97 -37.01
CA ASP A 110 -15.19 -11.50 -38.24
C ASP A 110 -14.75 -10.06 -38.10
N TYR A 111 -13.53 -9.80 -38.57
CA TYR A 111 -12.88 -8.50 -38.46
C TYR A 111 -12.02 -8.23 -39.69
N ASP A 112 -11.99 -6.96 -40.14
CA ASP A 112 -11.08 -6.51 -41.18
C ASP A 112 -9.64 -6.59 -40.66
N SER A 113 -8.94 -7.66 -41.04
CA SER A 113 -7.69 -8.07 -40.42
C SER A 113 -6.53 -7.38 -41.12
N ILE A 114 -5.62 -6.80 -40.33
CA ILE A 114 -4.41 -6.12 -40.82
C ILE A 114 -3.57 -7.05 -41.71
N GLN A 115 -3.59 -8.35 -41.40
CA GLN A 115 -2.97 -9.39 -42.19
C GLN A 115 -3.98 -10.51 -42.45
N TYR A 116 -4.21 -10.83 -43.72
CA TYR A 116 -5.08 -11.94 -44.13
C TYR A 116 -4.47 -13.30 -43.75
N SER A 117 -5.30 -14.23 -43.30
CA SER A 117 -4.90 -15.60 -42.99
C SER A 117 -5.88 -16.62 -43.58
N LYS A 118 -5.38 -17.47 -44.48
CA LYS A 118 -6.18 -18.55 -45.09
C LYS A 118 -6.76 -19.52 -44.06
N SER A 119 -6.02 -19.80 -42.98
CA SER A 119 -6.49 -20.73 -41.94
C SER A 119 -7.63 -20.16 -41.09
N LEU A 120 -7.87 -18.85 -41.18
CA LEU A 120 -8.92 -18.13 -40.48
C LEU A 120 -10.06 -17.69 -41.42
N ASP A 121 -10.00 -18.06 -42.70
CA ASP A 121 -11.05 -17.80 -43.68
C ASP A 121 -11.76 -19.13 -44.02
N TYR A 122 -12.69 -19.53 -43.16
CA TYR A 122 -13.43 -20.80 -43.27
C TYR A 122 -14.95 -20.59 -43.08
N GLU A 123 -15.77 -21.53 -43.53
CA GLU A 123 -17.22 -21.46 -43.33
C GLU A 123 -17.61 -21.93 -41.93
N ILE A 124 -18.53 -21.21 -41.29
CA ILE A 124 -19.15 -21.61 -40.02
C ILE A 124 -20.63 -21.88 -40.27
N GLU A 125 -21.09 -23.09 -39.96
CA GLU A 125 -22.50 -23.46 -40.05
C GLU A 125 -23.10 -23.58 -38.64
N ILE A 126 -24.20 -22.87 -38.41
CA ILE A 126 -24.95 -22.91 -37.14
C ILE A 126 -26.44 -22.89 -37.51
N ASP A 127 -27.20 -23.87 -37.01
CA ASP A 127 -28.65 -23.99 -37.22
C ASP A 127 -29.06 -23.88 -38.71
N GLY A 128 -28.29 -24.49 -39.61
CA GLY A 128 -28.51 -24.46 -41.07
C GLY A 128 -28.16 -23.14 -41.76
N LYS A 129 -27.62 -22.14 -41.03
CA LYS A 129 -27.14 -20.88 -41.59
C LYS A 129 -25.62 -20.88 -41.71
N ILE A 130 -25.12 -20.53 -42.90
CA ILE A 130 -23.68 -20.42 -43.17
C ILE A 130 -23.21 -18.98 -43.02
N PHE A 131 -22.18 -18.80 -42.21
CA PHE A 131 -21.49 -17.54 -41.98
C PHE A 131 -20.09 -17.58 -42.61
N ARG A 132 -19.70 -16.46 -43.23
CA ARG A 132 -18.38 -16.24 -43.83
C ARG A 132 -17.81 -14.91 -43.33
N PRO A 133 -16.49 -14.77 -43.15
CA PRO A 133 -15.90 -13.49 -42.75
C PRO A 133 -16.31 -12.36 -43.68
N GLY A 134 -16.74 -11.22 -43.13
CA GLY A 134 -17.19 -10.07 -43.91
C GLY A 134 -18.54 -10.25 -44.61
N GLY A 135 -19.24 -11.37 -44.39
CA GLY A 135 -20.57 -11.63 -44.93
C GLY A 135 -20.60 -11.81 -46.45
N VAL A 136 -19.51 -12.26 -47.07
CA VAL A 136 -19.39 -12.37 -48.52
C VAL A 136 -19.99 -13.66 -49.10
N SER A 137 -20.16 -13.71 -50.43
CA SER A 137 -20.52 -14.94 -51.14
C SER A 137 -19.38 -15.97 -51.11
N LYS A 138 -19.73 -17.25 -51.32
CA LYS A 138 -18.75 -18.35 -51.37
C LYS A 138 -17.68 -18.12 -52.44
N GLU A 139 -18.08 -17.64 -53.61
CA GLU A 139 -17.17 -17.33 -54.72
C GLU A 139 -16.14 -16.26 -54.33
N LYS A 140 -16.58 -15.17 -53.70
CA LYS A 140 -15.69 -14.10 -53.23
C LYS A 140 -14.73 -14.59 -52.16
N MET A 141 -15.20 -15.43 -51.24
CA MET A 141 -14.35 -16.04 -50.22
C MET A 141 -13.26 -16.94 -50.85
N LEU A 142 -13.65 -17.84 -51.76
CA LEU A 142 -12.69 -18.70 -52.48
C LEU A 142 -11.68 -17.89 -53.29
N GLN A 143 -12.11 -16.76 -53.86
CA GLN A 143 -11.21 -15.84 -54.55
C GLN A 143 -10.18 -15.23 -53.60
N ARG A 144 -10.56 -14.79 -52.39
CA ARG A 144 -9.63 -14.28 -51.36
C ARG A 144 -8.62 -15.34 -50.93
N ILE A 145 -9.07 -16.58 -50.73
CA ILE A 145 -8.18 -17.69 -50.37
C ILE A 145 -7.16 -17.94 -51.47
N LYS A 146 -7.57 -17.80 -52.74
CA LYS A 146 -6.68 -17.94 -53.90
C LYS A 146 -5.70 -16.77 -54.03
N THR A 147 -6.19 -15.53 -53.96
CA THR A 147 -5.37 -14.33 -54.17
C THR A 147 -4.50 -13.96 -52.98
N SER A 148 -4.89 -14.36 -51.76
CA SER A 148 -4.16 -14.09 -50.51
C SER A 148 -3.84 -12.60 -50.35
N PRO A 149 -4.86 -11.73 -50.25
CA PRO A 149 -4.65 -10.28 -50.18
C PRO A 149 -3.79 -9.91 -48.96
N LYS A 150 -3.23 -8.70 -48.95
CA LYS A 150 -2.46 -8.21 -47.80
C LYS A 150 -3.34 -8.15 -46.54
N ASN A 151 -4.53 -7.59 -46.68
CA ASN A 151 -5.55 -7.41 -45.65
C ASN A 151 -6.94 -7.72 -46.23
N ASP A 152 -7.79 -8.38 -45.43
CA ASP A 152 -9.22 -8.57 -45.68
C ASP A 152 -9.85 -9.13 -44.39
N PHE A 153 -11.15 -9.37 -44.42
CA PHE A 153 -11.88 -10.04 -43.35
C PHE A 153 -11.39 -11.47 -43.14
N CYS A 154 -11.12 -11.80 -41.88
CA CYS A 154 -10.87 -13.15 -41.38
C CYS A 154 -11.63 -13.35 -40.07
N TRP A 155 -11.82 -14.60 -39.66
CA TRP A 155 -12.23 -14.89 -38.29
C TRP A 155 -11.10 -14.57 -37.32
N ARG A 156 -11.45 -14.09 -36.14
CA ARG A 156 -10.49 -13.88 -35.05
C ARG A 156 -10.09 -15.18 -34.35
N TRP A 157 -10.89 -16.23 -34.47
CA TRP A 157 -10.66 -17.53 -33.85
C TRP A 157 -10.39 -18.58 -34.91
N SER A 158 -9.55 -19.56 -34.57
CA SER A 158 -9.44 -20.79 -35.35
C SER A 158 -10.72 -21.62 -35.25
N LYS A 159 -10.94 -22.51 -36.21
CA LYS A 159 -12.13 -23.40 -36.21
C LYS A 159 -12.29 -24.15 -34.89
N LYS A 160 -11.20 -24.71 -34.35
CA LYS A 160 -11.20 -25.43 -33.07
C LYS A 160 -11.56 -24.52 -31.88
N LEU A 161 -11.05 -23.29 -31.83
CA LEU A 161 -11.40 -22.33 -30.77
C LEU A 161 -12.86 -21.89 -30.88
N PHE A 162 -13.36 -21.71 -32.11
CA PHE A 162 -14.77 -21.42 -32.36
C PHE A 162 -15.69 -22.54 -31.87
N GLU A 163 -15.41 -23.79 -32.22
CA GLU A 163 -16.17 -24.95 -31.77
C GLU A 163 -16.15 -25.06 -30.24
N PHE A 164 -14.98 -24.89 -29.62
CA PHE A 164 -14.85 -24.85 -28.16
C PHE A 164 -15.69 -23.74 -27.54
N GLY A 165 -15.59 -22.51 -28.07
CA GLY A 165 -16.31 -21.36 -27.55
C GLY A 165 -17.82 -21.49 -27.73
N LEU A 166 -18.29 -22.05 -28.85
CA LEU A 166 -19.71 -22.31 -29.10
C LEU A 166 -20.24 -23.34 -28.10
N LYS A 167 -19.55 -24.47 -27.93
CA LYS A 167 -19.91 -25.53 -26.98
C LYS A 167 -19.98 -25.03 -25.54
N ASN A 168 -19.10 -24.10 -25.17
CA ASN A 168 -18.98 -23.60 -23.80
C ASN A 168 -19.73 -22.27 -23.56
N GLY A 169 -20.57 -21.80 -24.49
CA GLY A 169 -21.40 -20.61 -24.30
C GLY A 169 -20.69 -19.26 -24.44
N PHE A 170 -19.46 -19.23 -24.98
CA PHE A 170 -18.70 -18.00 -25.25
C PHE A 170 -19.09 -17.32 -26.57
N VAL A 171 -20.04 -17.86 -27.32
CA VAL A 171 -20.48 -17.33 -28.61
C VAL A 171 -21.94 -16.88 -28.51
N VAL A 172 -22.26 -15.75 -29.12
CA VAL A 172 -23.65 -15.30 -29.31
C VAL A 172 -23.88 -15.08 -30.80
N VAL A 173 -24.85 -15.79 -31.35
CA VAL A 173 -25.22 -15.69 -32.75
C VAL A 173 -26.42 -14.76 -32.89
N LYS A 174 -26.27 -13.72 -33.71
CA LYS A 174 -27.35 -12.80 -34.13
C LYS A 174 -27.34 -12.71 -35.66
N ASN A 175 -27.37 -11.50 -36.20
CA ASN A 175 -27.09 -11.26 -37.63
C ASN A 175 -25.64 -11.59 -37.99
N ARG A 176 -24.72 -11.40 -37.03
CA ARG A 176 -23.31 -11.78 -37.08
C ARG A 176 -22.97 -12.57 -35.81
N ILE A 177 -21.81 -13.20 -35.81
CA ILE A 177 -21.30 -13.96 -34.67
C ILE A 177 -20.53 -13.02 -33.75
N TYR A 178 -20.87 -13.02 -32.46
CA TYR A 178 -20.19 -12.24 -31.42
C TYR A 178 -19.51 -13.19 -30.42
N THR A 179 -18.46 -12.69 -29.78
CA THR A 179 -17.78 -13.42 -28.69
C THR A 179 -18.08 -12.77 -27.34
N LYS A 180 -18.27 -13.58 -26.32
CA LYS A 180 -18.38 -13.15 -24.93
C LYS A 180 -17.00 -13.14 -24.29
N THR A 181 -16.74 -12.14 -23.45
CA THR A 181 -15.69 -12.21 -22.44
C THR A 181 -16.36 -12.17 -21.09
N TYR A 182 -16.05 -13.14 -20.25
CA TYR A 182 -16.50 -13.22 -18.87
C TYR A 182 -15.53 -12.50 -17.93
N LEU A 183 -16.04 -12.11 -16.76
CA LEU A 183 -15.28 -11.36 -15.76
C LEU A 183 -14.20 -12.22 -15.10
N ASN A 184 -14.55 -13.44 -14.69
CA ASN A 184 -13.73 -14.28 -13.81
C ASN A 184 -13.05 -15.45 -14.52
N VAL A 185 -13.26 -15.60 -15.83
CA VAL A 185 -12.66 -16.69 -16.62
C VAL A 185 -12.18 -16.22 -17.99
N LYS A 186 -11.17 -16.93 -18.52
CA LYS A 186 -10.73 -16.82 -19.91
C LYS A 186 -10.59 -18.20 -20.55
N ILE A 187 -10.60 -18.21 -21.88
CA ILE A 187 -10.20 -19.39 -22.64
C ILE A 187 -8.66 -19.38 -22.73
N GLU A 188 -8.02 -20.45 -22.28
CA GLU A 188 -6.58 -20.66 -22.36
C GLU A 188 -6.26 -21.87 -23.25
N LYS A 189 -5.28 -21.73 -24.14
CA LYS A 189 -4.81 -22.84 -24.96
C LYS A 189 -3.83 -23.69 -24.15
N GLN A 190 -4.12 -24.99 -24.01
CA GLN A 190 -3.22 -25.96 -23.38
C GLN A 190 -2.87 -27.06 -24.38
N LYS A 191 -1.60 -27.08 -24.81
CA LYS A 191 -1.09 -27.94 -25.89
C LYS A 191 -1.95 -27.80 -27.15
N ASP A 192 -2.68 -28.84 -27.53
CA ASP A 192 -3.53 -28.88 -28.71
C ASP A 192 -4.98 -28.49 -28.43
N ASP A 193 -5.40 -28.28 -27.18
CA ASP A 193 -6.79 -27.99 -26.81
C ASP A 193 -6.98 -26.68 -26.04
N TYR A 194 -8.21 -26.39 -25.66
CA TYR A 194 -8.60 -25.20 -24.91
C TYR A 194 -9.28 -25.57 -23.59
N VAL A 195 -9.05 -24.77 -22.56
CA VAL A 195 -9.69 -24.91 -21.24
C VAL A 195 -10.24 -23.57 -20.78
N ILE A 196 -11.23 -23.62 -19.90
CA ILE A 196 -11.71 -22.43 -19.18
C ILE A 196 -10.87 -22.31 -17.92
N LYS A 197 -10.09 -21.23 -17.84
CA LYS A 197 -9.27 -20.93 -16.67
C LYS A 197 -9.90 -19.80 -15.88
N HIS A 198 -10.04 -20.02 -14.58
CA HIS A 198 -10.37 -18.96 -13.64
C HIS A 198 -9.20 -17.99 -13.53
N GLU A 199 -9.50 -16.71 -13.72
CA GLU A 199 -8.53 -15.63 -13.61
C GLU A 199 -9.26 -14.39 -13.12
N GLU A 200 -8.76 -13.80 -12.03
CA GLU A 200 -9.19 -12.49 -11.61
C GLU A 200 -8.62 -11.43 -12.55
N ARG A 201 -9.49 -10.57 -13.08
CA ARG A 201 -9.05 -9.49 -13.94
C ARG A 201 -8.38 -8.39 -13.14
N THR A 202 -7.06 -8.38 -13.21
CA THR A 202 -6.24 -7.29 -12.70
C THR A 202 -5.82 -6.35 -13.81
N LYS A 203 -5.56 -5.09 -13.48
CA LYS A 203 -4.97 -4.10 -14.39
C LYS A 203 -3.91 -3.32 -13.64
N ALA A 204 -2.79 -3.05 -14.31
CA ALA A 204 -1.82 -2.07 -13.83
C ALA A 204 -2.52 -0.72 -13.58
N ILE A 205 -2.09 -0.03 -12.53
CA ILE A 205 -2.62 1.31 -12.23
C ILE A 205 -2.36 2.26 -13.40
N SER A 206 -3.34 3.08 -13.75
CA SER A 206 -3.16 4.11 -14.76
C SER A 206 -2.54 5.35 -14.13
N THR A 207 -1.63 6.02 -14.83
CA THR A 207 -1.05 7.30 -14.36
C THR A 207 -2.11 8.37 -14.12
N ILE A 208 -3.25 8.31 -14.81
CA ILE A 208 -4.39 9.23 -14.64
C ILE A 208 -5.48 8.73 -13.67
N GLU A 209 -5.21 7.67 -12.90
CA GLU A 209 -6.17 7.08 -11.95
C GLU A 209 -6.77 8.12 -11.00
N PHE A 210 -5.95 9.07 -10.55
CA PHE A 210 -6.33 10.03 -9.51
C PHE A 210 -7.04 11.30 -10.03
N LEU A 211 -7.54 11.29 -11.27
CA LEU A 211 -8.33 12.40 -11.83
C LEU A 211 -9.83 12.29 -11.52
N ASP A 212 -10.29 11.19 -10.91
CA ASP A 212 -11.68 11.07 -10.44
C ASP A 212 -11.95 12.01 -9.25
N THR A 213 -13.14 12.61 -9.23
CA THR A 213 -13.60 13.53 -8.17
C THR A 213 -13.50 12.91 -6.78
N LYS A 214 -13.63 11.58 -6.63
CA LYS A 214 -13.47 10.92 -5.32
C LYS A 214 -12.12 11.16 -4.65
N TYR A 215 -11.09 11.52 -5.43
CA TYR A 215 -9.74 11.84 -4.93
C TYR A 215 -9.52 13.33 -4.63
N SER A 216 -10.56 14.17 -4.77
CA SER A 216 -10.49 15.63 -4.53
C SER A 216 -10.40 16.00 -3.05
N ASN A 217 -10.00 17.24 -2.79
CA ASN A 217 -9.92 17.79 -1.43
C ASN A 217 -11.31 17.83 -0.75
N ASP A 218 -12.38 18.07 -1.50
CA ASP A 218 -13.74 18.09 -0.96
C ASP A 218 -14.16 16.73 -0.40
N ASN A 219 -13.78 15.65 -1.07
CA ASN A 219 -14.07 14.29 -0.60
C ASN A 219 -13.20 13.89 0.60
N ALA A 220 -11.98 14.42 0.70
CA ALA A 220 -11.16 14.28 1.92
C ALA A 220 -11.85 14.93 3.12
N LYS A 221 -12.33 16.18 2.98
CA LYS A 221 -13.08 16.89 4.05
C LYS A 221 -14.37 16.17 4.45
N LYS A 222 -15.13 15.66 3.47
CA LYS A 222 -16.33 14.84 3.74
C LYS A 222 -16.01 13.58 4.54
N SER A 223 -14.85 12.96 4.31
CA SER A 223 -14.43 11.77 5.03
C SER A 223 -14.09 12.09 6.49
N LEU A 224 -13.37 13.19 6.75
CA LEU A 224 -13.12 13.66 8.12
C LEU A 224 -14.38 14.11 8.84
N ALA A 225 -15.36 14.69 8.13
CA ALA A 225 -16.63 15.08 8.73
C ALA A 225 -17.38 13.88 9.34
N LYS A 226 -17.26 12.68 8.75
CA LYS A 226 -17.82 11.43 9.31
C LYS A 226 -17.17 11.04 10.65
N LEU A 227 -15.96 11.52 10.92
CA LEU A 227 -15.25 11.35 12.20
C LEU A 227 -15.47 12.54 13.15
N LYS A 228 -16.38 13.47 12.80
CA LYS A 228 -16.60 14.73 13.53
C LYS A 228 -15.32 15.56 13.67
N MET A 229 -14.50 15.58 12.61
CA MET A 229 -13.22 16.32 12.55
C MET A 229 -13.07 17.11 11.24
N GLY A 230 -14.19 17.44 10.58
CA GLY A 230 -14.19 17.99 9.21
C GLY A 230 -13.47 19.33 9.02
N THR A 231 -13.34 20.11 10.09
CA THR A 231 -12.70 21.44 10.09
C THR A 231 -11.43 21.49 10.95
N ILE A 232 -11.05 20.38 11.57
CA ILE A 232 -9.89 20.30 12.49
C ILE A 232 -8.57 20.29 11.72
N PHE A 233 -8.60 19.80 10.47
CA PHE A 233 -7.45 19.80 9.56
C PHE A 233 -7.78 20.58 8.29
N ASP A 234 -6.89 21.49 7.90
CA ASP A 234 -7.11 22.35 6.72
C ASP A 234 -6.99 21.59 5.40
N TYR A 235 -5.96 20.75 5.29
CA TYR A 235 -5.54 20.10 4.03
C TYR A 235 -5.32 18.58 4.15
N PRO A 236 -6.29 17.81 4.67
CA PRO A 236 -6.16 16.36 4.74
C PRO A 236 -6.12 15.74 3.34
N LYS A 237 -5.29 14.70 3.17
CA LYS A 237 -5.42 13.79 2.02
C LYS A 237 -6.63 12.88 2.24
N GLY A 238 -7.28 12.44 1.16
CA GLY A 238 -8.45 11.56 1.22
C GLY A 238 -8.08 10.10 1.48
N THR A 239 -8.86 9.39 2.30
CA THR A 239 -8.59 8.00 2.64
C THR A 239 -8.61 7.08 1.42
N GLU A 240 -9.54 7.27 0.48
CA GLU A 240 -9.60 6.47 -0.76
C GLU A 240 -8.37 6.66 -1.67
N PHE A 241 -7.77 7.85 -1.65
CA PHE A 241 -6.52 8.11 -2.37
C PHE A 241 -5.38 7.29 -1.78
N LEU A 242 -5.21 7.33 -0.46
CA LEU A 242 -4.14 6.58 0.21
C LEU A 242 -4.39 5.06 0.19
N LYS A 243 -5.62 4.59 0.34
CA LYS A 243 -5.94 3.15 0.16
C LYS A 243 -5.50 2.65 -1.21
N LYS A 244 -5.75 3.43 -2.26
CA LYS A 244 -5.35 3.06 -3.62
C LYS A 244 -3.83 3.02 -3.77
N ILE A 245 -3.11 3.99 -3.20
CA ILE A 245 -1.63 4.02 -3.19
C ILE A 245 -1.08 2.82 -2.42
N THR A 246 -1.52 2.62 -1.18
CA THR A 246 -1.10 1.51 -0.33
C THR A 246 -1.34 0.18 -1.01
N LYS A 247 -2.53 -0.06 -1.58
CA LYS A 247 -2.82 -1.31 -2.30
C LYS A 247 -1.94 -1.52 -3.53
N THR A 248 -1.48 -0.44 -4.17
CA THR A 248 -0.61 -0.50 -5.35
C THR A 248 0.85 -0.77 -4.98
N GLY A 249 1.33 -0.17 -3.88
CA GLY A 249 2.73 -0.21 -3.47
C GLY A 249 3.05 -1.15 -2.30
N SER A 250 2.10 -1.98 -1.85
CA SER A 250 2.31 -2.90 -0.74
C SER A 250 1.44 -4.15 -0.84
N ASN A 251 1.94 -5.23 -0.24
CA ASN A 251 1.28 -6.50 -0.01
C ASN A 251 0.60 -6.54 1.36
N GLU A 252 -0.06 -7.64 1.67
CA GLU A 252 -0.92 -7.78 2.85
C GLU A 252 -0.17 -7.78 4.19
N ASN A 253 1.15 -7.96 4.23
CA ASN A 253 1.92 -8.04 5.48
C ASN A 253 3.01 -6.96 5.61
N ASP A 254 3.04 -6.00 4.69
CA ASP A 254 4.10 -5.01 4.61
C ASP A 254 3.94 -3.90 5.67
N ILE A 255 5.01 -3.13 5.87
CA ILE A 255 5.04 -1.98 6.77
C ILE A 255 4.92 -0.69 5.94
N ILE A 256 3.96 0.16 6.27
CA ILE A 256 3.75 1.45 5.63
C ILE A 256 4.27 2.57 6.53
N LEU A 257 5.28 3.30 6.07
CA LEU A 257 5.86 4.44 6.79
C LEU A 257 5.34 5.76 6.20
N ASP A 258 4.82 6.63 7.06
CA ASP A 258 4.52 8.02 6.73
C ASP A 258 5.10 8.95 7.80
N PHE A 259 6.21 9.61 7.45
CA PHE A 259 6.93 10.51 8.33
C PHE A 259 6.49 11.99 8.21
N PHE A 260 5.36 12.23 7.55
CA PHE A 260 4.64 13.51 7.50
C PHE A 260 3.14 13.25 7.72
N ALA A 261 2.81 12.58 8.81
CA ALA A 261 1.51 11.97 9.02
C ALA A 261 0.33 12.94 8.91
N GLY A 262 0.48 14.19 9.36
CA GLY A 262 -0.56 15.21 9.36
C GLY A 262 -1.81 14.69 10.04
N SER A 263 -2.92 14.57 9.29
CA SER A 263 -4.17 14.03 9.84
C SER A 263 -4.16 12.53 10.15
N GLY A 264 -3.10 11.79 9.82
CA GLY A 264 -3.00 10.33 10.02
C GLY A 264 -3.75 9.51 8.97
N THR A 265 -3.89 10.03 7.76
CA THR A 265 -4.73 9.38 6.72
C THR A 265 -4.13 8.07 6.24
N THR A 266 -2.80 7.96 6.26
CA THR A 266 -2.10 6.73 5.85
C THR A 266 -2.48 5.55 6.73
N ALA A 267 -2.46 5.70 8.06
CA ALA A 267 -2.85 4.63 8.97
C ALA A 267 -4.35 4.29 8.87
N ASP A 268 -5.23 5.29 8.73
CA ASP A 268 -6.66 5.03 8.48
C ASP A 268 -6.86 4.19 7.20
N ALA A 269 -6.14 4.50 6.11
CA ALA A 269 -6.18 3.71 4.90
C ALA A 269 -5.68 2.27 5.10
N VAL A 270 -4.60 2.08 5.86
CA VAL A 270 -4.05 0.75 6.19
C VAL A 270 -5.06 -0.09 6.97
N ILE A 271 -5.65 0.47 8.04
CA ILE A 271 -6.61 -0.25 8.87
C ILE A 271 -7.86 -0.64 8.06
N GLN A 272 -8.35 0.26 7.20
CA GLN A 272 -9.47 -0.04 6.31
C GLN A 272 -9.14 -1.12 5.27
N LEU A 273 -7.94 -1.11 4.69
CA LEU A 273 -7.54 -2.16 3.74
C LEU A 273 -7.49 -3.52 4.44
N ASN A 274 -6.87 -3.61 5.61
CA ASN A 274 -6.84 -4.85 6.39
C ASN A 274 -8.25 -5.36 6.73
N ALA A 275 -9.21 -4.45 7.01
CA ALA A 275 -10.61 -4.82 7.19
C ALA A 275 -11.29 -5.35 5.91
N GLU A 276 -10.89 -4.84 4.74
CA GLU A 276 -11.49 -5.17 3.45
C GLU A 276 -10.97 -6.48 2.89
N ASP A 277 -9.65 -6.69 2.93
CA ASP A 277 -8.98 -7.83 2.31
C ASP A 277 -8.45 -8.88 3.31
N GLY A 278 -8.58 -8.65 4.61
CA GLY A 278 -8.10 -9.57 5.64
C GLY A 278 -6.58 -9.54 5.83
N GLY A 279 -5.90 -8.55 5.26
CA GLY A 279 -4.46 -8.35 5.42
C GLY A 279 -4.06 -7.97 6.85
N ASN A 280 -2.76 -7.98 7.08
CA ASN A 280 -2.09 -7.66 8.34
C ASN A 280 -0.97 -6.61 8.13
N ARG A 281 -1.25 -5.61 7.27
CA ARG A 281 -0.33 -4.50 7.01
C ARG A 281 -0.12 -3.71 8.29
N LYS A 282 1.12 -3.31 8.55
CA LYS A 282 1.48 -2.48 9.70
C LYS A 282 1.74 -1.05 9.24
N PHE A 283 1.69 -0.10 10.17
CA PHE A 283 2.03 1.28 9.86
C PHE A 283 2.96 1.88 10.93
N VAL A 284 3.78 2.83 10.49
CA VAL A 284 4.55 3.72 11.35
C VAL A 284 4.26 5.14 10.91
N LEU A 285 3.76 5.97 11.83
CA LEU A 285 3.53 7.38 11.60
C LEU A 285 4.52 8.22 12.40
N VAL A 286 5.08 9.26 11.78
CA VAL A 286 5.82 10.30 12.49
C VAL A 286 5.12 11.63 12.28
N GLN A 287 4.78 12.29 13.39
CA GLN A 287 4.19 13.62 13.42
C GLN A 287 4.95 14.48 14.41
N ILE A 288 5.34 15.68 13.99
CA ILE A 288 5.95 16.66 14.88
C ILE A 288 4.89 17.25 15.83
N ASP A 289 5.27 17.50 17.08
CA ASP A 289 4.46 18.16 18.11
C ASP A 289 4.38 19.68 17.88
N GLU A 290 4.03 20.09 16.65
CA GLU A 290 3.86 21.49 16.30
C GLU A 290 2.65 22.08 17.07
N PRO A 291 2.83 23.20 17.79
CA PRO A 291 1.74 23.88 18.48
C PRO A 291 0.65 24.34 17.53
N ILE A 292 -0.61 24.14 17.93
CA ILE A 292 -1.77 24.68 17.23
C ILE A 292 -1.93 26.14 17.66
N ASP A 293 -1.95 27.05 16.68
CA ASP A 293 -2.15 28.48 16.92
C ASP A 293 -3.63 28.77 17.24
N GLU A 294 -3.88 29.35 18.42
CA GLU A 294 -5.22 29.68 18.91
C GLU A 294 -6.01 30.61 17.98
N LYS A 295 -5.32 31.51 17.25
CA LYS A 295 -5.97 32.49 16.38
C LYS A 295 -6.14 31.98 14.95
N LYS A 296 -5.11 31.33 14.40
CA LYS A 296 -5.12 30.84 13.02
C LYS A 296 -5.92 29.55 12.85
N SER A 297 -5.93 28.71 13.89
CA SER A 297 -6.56 27.39 13.88
C SER A 297 -7.48 27.23 15.09
N ALA A 298 -8.30 28.25 15.35
CA ALA A 298 -9.16 28.36 16.53
C ALA A 298 -10.05 27.13 16.77
N GLU A 299 -10.64 26.55 15.72
CA GLU A 299 -11.48 25.36 15.85
C GLU A 299 -10.69 24.13 16.32
N ALA A 300 -9.48 23.93 15.81
CA ALA A 300 -8.60 22.83 16.23
C ALA A 300 -8.06 23.05 17.65
N TYR A 301 -7.76 24.30 18.01
CA TYR A 301 -7.33 24.67 19.36
C TYR A 301 -8.44 24.45 20.40
N GLN A 302 -9.66 24.92 20.08
CA GLN A 302 -10.83 24.72 20.92
C GLN A 302 -11.16 23.23 21.04
N PHE A 303 -11.06 22.47 19.94
CA PHE A 303 -11.24 21.02 19.96
C PHE A 303 -10.27 20.33 20.92
N CYS A 304 -8.99 20.70 20.92
CA CYS A 304 -8.02 20.19 21.89
C CYS A 304 -8.43 20.54 23.33
N THR A 305 -8.84 21.79 23.56
CA THR A 305 -9.26 22.27 24.88
C THR A 305 -10.47 21.52 25.41
N ASP A 306 -11.51 21.36 24.58
CA ASP A 306 -12.76 20.67 24.91
C ASP A 306 -12.54 19.19 25.26
N ASN A 307 -11.53 18.56 24.63
CA ASN A 307 -11.19 17.16 24.84
C ASN A 307 -9.98 16.97 25.79
N GLN A 308 -9.49 18.03 26.43
CA GLN A 308 -8.36 18.02 27.38
C GLN A 308 -7.05 17.47 26.77
N PHE A 309 -6.84 17.74 25.48
CA PHE A 309 -5.60 17.42 24.79
C PHE A 309 -4.64 18.60 24.80
N LYS A 310 -3.33 18.31 24.77
CA LYS A 310 -2.33 19.34 24.48
C LYS A 310 -2.59 19.89 23.07
N PRO A 311 -2.64 21.22 22.86
CA PRO A 311 -2.93 21.83 21.56
C PRO A 311 -1.72 21.73 20.62
N ILE A 312 -1.45 20.53 20.13
CA ILE A 312 -0.40 20.20 19.17
C ILE A 312 -0.98 19.29 18.08
N ILE A 313 -0.39 19.30 16.88
CA ILE A 313 -0.91 18.53 15.74
C ILE A 313 -0.97 17.03 16.04
N SER A 314 0.06 16.46 16.69
CA SER A 314 0.08 15.03 17.02
C SER A 314 -1.10 14.59 17.91
N SER A 315 -1.60 15.44 18.81
CA SER A 315 -2.80 15.13 19.62
C SER A 315 -4.03 14.88 18.75
N ILE A 316 -4.29 15.76 17.79
CA ILE A 316 -5.43 15.62 16.87
C ILE A 316 -5.20 14.52 15.82
N THR A 317 -3.95 14.19 15.47
CA THR A 317 -3.61 13.02 14.66
C THR A 317 -4.00 11.72 15.38
N ILE A 318 -3.59 11.57 16.64
CA ILE A 318 -3.89 10.41 17.48
C ILE A 318 -5.40 10.26 17.65
N GLU A 319 -6.10 11.36 17.96
CA GLU A 319 -7.56 11.34 18.13
C GLU A 319 -8.30 10.94 16.84
N ARG A 320 -7.83 11.41 15.67
CA ARG A 320 -8.38 10.95 14.39
C ARG A 320 -8.29 9.43 14.27
N LEU A 321 -7.14 8.83 14.61
CA LEU A 321 -6.93 7.38 14.52
C LEU A 321 -7.84 6.61 15.48
N ASN A 322 -7.99 7.09 16.72
CA ASN A 322 -8.94 6.52 17.67
C ASN A 322 -10.35 6.47 17.10
N ARG A 323 -10.83 7.58 16.53
CA ARG A 323 -12.17 7.65 15.93
C ARG A 323 -12.31 6.77 14.70
N ALA A 324 -11.28 6.67 13.86
CA ALA A 324 -11.28 5.82 12.68
C ALA A 324 -11.34 4.33 13.07
N GLY A 325 -10.49 3.89 14.00
CA GLY A 325 -10.47 2.51 14.50
C GLY A 325 -11.79 2.11 15.17
N GLU A 326 -12.35 2.97 16.03
CA GLU A 326 -13.65 2.73 16.68
C GLU A 326 -14.80 2.67 15.68
N LYS A 327 -14.75 3.47 14.60
CA LYS A 327 -15.73 3.39 13.54
C LYS A 327 -15.66 2.05 12.80
N ILE A 328 -14.46 1.60 12.43
CA ILE A 328 -14.26 0.33 11.74
C ILE A 328 -14.74 -0.85 12.59
N LYS A 329 -14.41 -0.83 13.89
CA LYS A 329 -14.86 -1.85 14.86
C LYS A 329 -16.39 -1.93 14.96
N LYS A 330 -17.07 -0.79 14.92
CA LYS A 330 -18.55 -0.73 14.92
C LYS A 330 -19.16 -1.23 13.62
N ASP A 331 -18.53 -0.94 12.48
CA ASP A 331 -19.06 -1.27 11.16
C ASP A 331 -18.87 -2.77 10.79
N LEU A 332 -17.94 -3.51 11.44
CA LEU A 332 -17.54 -4.89 11.08
C LEU A 332 -18.15 -6.01 11.94
N SER A 333 -19.32 -5.83 12.55
CA SER A 333 -19.90 -6.71 13.59
C SER A 333 -20.01 -8.24 13.33
N SER A 334 -19.60 -8.77 12.17
CA SER A 334 -19.55 -10.20 11.83
C SER A 334 -18.30 -10.68 11.08
N LYS A 335 -17.28 -9.84 10.84
CA LYS A 335 -16.00 -10.22 10.22
C LYS A 335 -14.86 -10.18 11.25
N GLN A 336 -13.78 -10.91 11.00
CA GLN A 336 -12.55 -10.79 11.78
C GLN A 336 -12.10 -9.32 11.77
N CYS A 337 -12.15 -8.67 12.93
CA CYS A 337 -11.73 -7.29 13.08
C CYS A 337 -10.21 -7.22 12.87
N PRO A 338 -9.68 -6.33 12.02
CA PRO A 338 -8.24 -6.15 11.91
C PRO A 338 -7.66 -5.61 13.23
N ASP A 339 -6.34 -5.71 13.40
CA ASP A 339 -5.66 -5.00 14.47
C ASP A 339 -5.78 -3.49 14.22
N ILE A 340 -6.54 -2.82 15.10
CA ILE A 340 -6.72 -1.36 15.10
C ILE A 340 -5.82 -0.69 16.14
N GLY A 341 -5.07 -1.47 16.91
CA GLY A 341 -4.21 -1.01 17.99
C GLY A 341 -2.94 -0.35 17.46
N TYR A 342 -2.37 0.53 18.28
CA TYR A 342 -1.08 1.14 18.02
C TYR A 342 -0.44 1.58 19.34
N LYS A 343 0.86 1.84 19.30
CA LYS A 343 1.62 2.41 20.42
C LYS A 343 2.06 3.82 20.03
N VAL A 344 2.07 4.73 21.01
CA VAL A 344 2.54 6.11 20.83
C VAL A 344 3.88 6.25 21.54
N PHE A 345 4.87 6.78 20.82
CA PHE A 345 6.20 7.06 21.33
C PHE A 345 6.52 8.54 21.15
N SER A 346 7.30 9.10 22.07
CA SER A 346 7.87 10.45 21.96
C SER A 346 9.39 10.37 21.98
N CYS A 347 10.04 11.40 21.44
CA CYS A 347 11.51 11.51 21.48
C CYS A 347 11.91 12.44 22.63
N THR A 348 12.86 12.01 23.45
CA THR A 348 13.50 12.84 24.48
C THR A 348 15.01 12.88 24.25
N PRO A 349 15.72 13.90 24.77
CA PRO A 349 17.18 13.90 24.72
C PRO A 349 17.76 12.65 25.38
N LYS A 350 18.69 11.98 24.69
CA LYS A 350 19.41 10.82 25.23
C LYS A 350 20.11 11.15 26.55
N PRO A 351 20.39 10.16 27.41
CA PRO A 351 21.19 10.39 28.59
C PRO A 351 22.59 10.92 28.23
N GLN A 352 23.11 11.82 29.06
CA GLN A 352 24.41 12.46 28.85
C GLN A 352 25.19 12.54 30.16
N VAL A 353 26.51 12.53 30.05
CA VAL A 353 27.40 12.87 31.17
C VAL A 353 27.61 14.38 31.12
N GLY A 354 27.04 15.10 32.08
CA GLY A 354 27.27 16.53 32.26
C GLY A 354 28.45 16.83 33.20
N GLY A 355 28.97 18.06 33.11
CA GLY A 355 29.71 18.71 34.19
C GLY A 355 31.06 19.33 33.84
N ASN A 356 31.26 20.58 34.27
CA ASN A 356 32.54 21.28 34.39
C ASN A 356 33.43 20.61 35.48
N GLY A 357 33.81 19.33 35.31
CA GLY A 357 34.71 18.60 36.20
C GLY A 357 34.06 17.70 37.26
N ILE A 358 32.74 17.47 37.25
CA ILE A 358 32.05 16.48 38.10
C ILE A 358 31.19 15.58 37.21
N PHE A 359 31.43 14.26 37.23
CA PHE A 359 30.63 13.28 36.50
C PHE A 359 29.19 13.22 37.04
N LYS A 360 28.25 13.89 36.37
CA LYS A 360 26.82 13.77 36.68
C LYS A 360 26.10 13.22 35.46
N VAL A 361 25.45 12.07 35.61
CA VAL A 361 24.59 11.51 34.58
C VAL A 361 23.26 12.25 34.59
N GLU A 362 22.92 12.89 33.47
CA GLU A 362 21.59 13.41 33.20
C GLU A 362 20.81 12.34 32.41
N ASN A 363 19.90 11.65 33.09
CA ASN A 363 19.10 10.58 32.49
C ASN A 363 17.61 10.96 32.49
N ASN A 364 17.05 11.18 31.29
CA ASN A 364 15.65 11.55 31.08
C ASN A 364 14.72 10.34 30.85
N ARG A 365 15.21 9.11 31.05
CA ARG A 365 14.40 7.90 30.94
C ARG A 365 13.46 7.83 32.14
N ASN A 366 12.15 7.87 31.88
CA ASN A 366 11.13 8.00 32.93
C ASN A 366 10.72 6.65 33.53
N ASN A 367 10.90 5.55 32.78
CA ASN A 367 10.53 4.22 33.24
C ASN A 367 11.38 3.12 32.57
N VAL A 368 11.26 1.89 33.11
CA VAL A 368 11.99 0.71 32.62
C VAL A 368 11.58 0.33 31.19
N LEU A 369 10.30 0.47 30.85
CA LEU A 369 9.82 0.09 29.52
C LEU A 369 10.42 1.00 28.44
N ASP A 370 10.55 2.31 28.67
CA ASP A 370 11.22 3.23 27.76
C ASP A 370 12.67 2.81 27.51
N THR A 371 13.37 2.42 28.59
CA THR A 371 14.74 1.92 28.53
C THR A 371 14.82 0.66 27.67
N LEU A 372 13.94 -0.31 27.94
CA LEU A 372 13.88 -1.56 27.20
C LEU A 372 13.60 -1.33 25.71
N ILE A 373 12.64 -0.48 25.36
CA ILE A 373 12.31 -0.16 23.96
C ILE A 373 13.51 0.47 23.26
N ASN A 374 14.22 1.40 23.89
CA ASN A 374 15.43 1.99 23.31
C ASN A 374 16.52 0.93 23.09
N MET A 375 16.71 0.02 24.04
CA MET A 375 17.68 -1.08 23.89
C MET A 375 17.29 -2.04 22.75
N LEU A 376 16.01 -2.38 22.63
CA LEU A 376 15.49 -3.20 21.54
C LEU A 376 15.77 -2.55 20.18
N VAL A 377 15.45 -1.26 20.02
CA VAL A 377 15.72 -0.54 18.76
C VAL A 377 17.22 -0.42 18.48
N ALA A 378 18.04 -0.14 19.50
CA ALA A 378 19.50 -0.07 19.36
C ALA A 378 20.15 -1.41 18.98
N THR A 379 19.47 -2.52 19.26
CA THR A 379 19.86 -3.89 18.88
C THR A 379 19.13 -4.39 17.63
N CYS A 380 18.61 -3.47 16.82
CA CYS A 380 17.92 -3.73 15.54
C CYS A 380 16.64 -4.57 15.67
N LYS A 381 15.98 -4.58 16.83
CA LYS A 381 14.63 -5.14 16.98
C LYS A 381 13.59 -4.14 16.51
N THR A 382 12.51 -4.65 15.93
CA THR A 382 11.39 -3.83 15.45
C THR A 382 10.42 -3.52 16.60
N LEU A 383 9.60 -2.47 16.46
CA LEU A 383 8.70 -2.00 17.54
C LEU A 383 7.55 -2.97 17.87
N ASP A 384 7.32 -3.94 16.98
CA ASP A 384 6.35 -5.03 17.10
C ASP A 384 6.97 -6.34 17.59
N THR A 385 8.29 -6.38 17.86
CA THR A 385 8.96 -7.52 18.49
C THR A 385 8.25 -7.88 19.79
N LYS A 386 7.97 -9.18 19.98
CA LYS A 386 7.36 -9.70 21.20
C LYS A 386 8.39 -9.70 22.34
N ILE A 387 7.96 -9.21 23.49
CA ILE A 387 8.80 -9.08 24.68
C ILE A 387 8.22 -9.98 25.77
N GLU A 388 9.03 -10.89 26.28
CA GLU A 388 8.72 -11.70 27.45
C GLU A 388 9.35 -11.07 28.70
N CYS A 389 8.55 -10.87 29.74
CA CYS A 389 9.02 -10.37 31.03
C CYS A 389 9.41 -11.55 31.92
N LEU A 390 10.70 -11.78 32.10
CA LEU A 390 11.23 -12.85 32.95
C LEU A 390 11.27 -12.42 34.42
N ILE A 391 11.76 -11.21 34.69
CA ILE A 391 11.75 -10.58 36.01
C ILE A 391 11.34 -9.12 35.84
N LYS A 392 10.20 -8.77 36.46
CA LYS A 392 9.64 -7.42 36.40
C LYS A 392 10.70 -6.38 36.77
N ASN A 393 10.82 -5.36 35.92
CA ASN A 393 11.73 -4.23 36.04
C ASN A 393 13.23 -4.55 35.90
N LYS A 394 13.61 -5.79 35.58
CA LYS A 394 15.02 -6.21 35.61
C LYS A 394 15.47 -7.00 34.39
N LEU A 395 14.69 -8.01 33.99
CA LEU A 395 15.12 -9.01 33.02
C LEU A 395 14.00 -9.29 32.03
N TYR A 396 14.31 -9.12 30.75
CA TYR A 396 13.38 -9.33 29.65
C TYR A 396 14.06 -10.16 28.57
N GLN A 397 13.25 -10.87 27.80
CA GLN A 397 13.69 -11.62 26.63
C GLN A 397 12.94 -11.11 25.40
N ALA A 398 13.67 -10.93 24.30
CA ALA A 398 13.10 -10.69 22.98
C ALA A 398 13.86 -11.51 21.95
N ASP A 399 13.13 -12.30 21.17
CA ASP A 399 13.68 -13.37 20.34
C ASP A 399 14.61 -14.29 21.15
N ASN A 400 15.86 -14.45 20.70
CA ASN A 400 16.92 -15.23 21.35
C ASN A 400 17.95 -14.34 22.08
N GLU A 401 17.53 -13.17 22.57
CA GLU A 401 18.38 -12.21 23.26
C GLU A 401 17.78 -11.80 24.61
N ILE A 402 18.65 -11.58 25.59
CA ILE A 402 18.31 -11.15 26.94
C ILE A 402 18.62 -9.67 27.11
N TYR A 403 17.74 -8.96 27.80
CA TYR A 403 17.87 -7.54 28.12
C TYR A 403 17.86 -7.37 29.63
N LEU A 404 18.99 -6.94 30.17
CA LEU A 404 19.25 -6.76 31.59
C LEU A 404 19.32 -5.27 31.92
N LEU A 405 18.36 -4.81 32.71
CA LEU A 405 18.17 -3.39 33.04
C LEU A 405 18.53 -3.07 34.50
N ALA A 406 18.74 -4.08 35.35
CA ALA A 406 19.10 -3.91 36.76
C ALA A 406 19.65 -5.22 37.35
N ASN A 407 20.25 -5.17 38.54
CA ASN A 407 20.89 -6.34 39.13
C ASN A 407 19.95 -7.53 39.40
N VAL A 408 20.37 -8.72 38.95
CA VAL A 408 19.70 -10.03 39.16
C VAL A 408 20.68 -11.05 39.75
N ASP A 409 20.15 -12.08 40.42
CA ASP A 409 20.98 -13.19 40.93
C ASP A 409 21.67 -13.93 39.77
N SER A 410 22.96 -14.24 39.94
CA SER A 410 23.77 -14.91 38.91
C SER A 410 23.20 -16.28 38.52
N LYS A 411 22.58 -17.00 39.46
CA LYS A 411 21.94 -18.30 39.20
C LYS A 411 20.78 -18.23 38.20
N VAL A 412 20.13 -17.06 38.09
CA VAL A 412 19.08 -16.85 37.09
C VAL A 412 19.70 -16.78 35.70
N LEU A 413 20.88 -16.15 35.58
CA LEU A 413 21.56 -15.93 34.31
C LEU A 413 22.34 -17.14 33.80
N GLU A 414 22.71 -18.09 34.66
CA GLU A 414 23.32 -19.37 34.24
C GLU A 414 22.48 -20.10 33.17
N LYS A 415 21.15 -19.95 33.20
CA LYS A 415 20.24 -20.54 32.20
C LYS A 415 20.35 -19.91 30.80
N TYR A 416 21.01 -18.77 30.70
CA TYR A 416 21.09 -17.92 29.51
C TYR A 416 22.55 -17.66 29.10
N GLN A 417 23.50 -18.47 29.56
CA GLN A 417 24.94 -18.31 29.25
C GLN A 417 25.27 -18.42 27.75
N ASP A 418 24.44 -19.13 26.98
CA ASP A 418 24.64 -19.39 25.54
C ASP A 418 23.86 -18.43 24.64
N VAL A 419 23.20 -17.41 25.21
CA VAL A 419 22.48 -16.38 24.46
C VAL A 419 23.11 -15.02 24.66
N LYS A 420 22.86 -14.11 23.72
CA LYS A 420 23.38 -12.75 23.79
C LYS A 420 22.67 -11.97 24.91
N ILE A 421 23.47 -11.31 25.75
CA ILE A 421 23.01 -10.51 26.90
C ILE A 421 23.29 -9.03 26.62
N ASN A 422 22.22 -8.24 26.53
CA ASN A 422 22.26 -6.79 26.33
C ASN A 422 22.08 -6.09 27.69
N LEU A 423 23.09 -5.33 28.10
CA LEU A 423 23.14 -4.57 29.36
C LEU A 423 22.77 -3.11 29.11
N ASP A 424 21.95 -2.50 29.98
CA ASP A 424 21.79 -1.04 29.98
C ASP A 424 23.06 -0.37 30.54
N GLY A 425 23.78 0.37 29.70
CA GLY A 425 25.02 1.06 30.07
C GLY A 425 24.82 2.25 31.01
N TRP A 426 23.59 2.66 31.27
CA TRP A 426 23.26 3.72 32.24
C TRP A 426 22.68 3.20 33.56
N ALA A 427 22.44 1.89 33.65
CA ALA A 427 21.96 1.27 34.88
C ALA A 427 23.11 1.02 35.86
N ASP A 428 22.80 1.10 37.16
CA ASP A 428 23.74 0.77 38.24
C ASP A 428 23.82 -0.76 38.38
N ILE A 429 24.64 -1.38 37.53
CA ILE A 429 24.81 -2.83 37.41
C ILE A 429 26.18 -3.23 37.96
N ASP A 430 26.22 -4.21 38.87
CA ASP A 430 27.48 -4.75 39.42
C ASP A 430 28.15 -5.67 38.38
N LEU A 431 28.99 -5.08 37.54
CA LEU A 431 29.74 -5.77 36.49
C LEU A 431 30.54 -6.98 36.99
N THR A 432 30.99 -6.97 38.25
CA THR A 432 31.76 -8.07 38.86
C THR A 432 30.94 -9.35 38.92
N GLN A 433 29.64 -9.24 39.19
CA GLN A 433 28.74 -10.37 39.27
C GLN A 433 28.57 -11.07 37.91
N TYR A 434 28.60 -10.30 36.82
CA TYR A 434 28.36 -10.79 35.46
C TYR A 434 29.62 -11.31 34.76
N LEU A 435 30.76 -10.66 35.00
CA LEU A 435 32.06 -11.13 34.49
C LEU A 435 32.44 -12.51 35.07
N ASN A 436 31.91 -12.86 36.24
CA ASN A 436 32.14 -14.14 36.91
C ASN A 436 31.15 -15.26 36.51
N LEU A 437 30.18 -15.01 35.62
CA LEU A 437 29.20 -16.01 35.16
C LEU A 437 29.80 -17.12 34.27
N GLY A 438 31.12 -17.14 34.05
CA GLY A 438 31.76 -18.20 33.24
C GLY A 438 31.29 -18.21 31.79
N ILE A 439 30.90 -17.05 31.24
CA ILE A 439 30.47 -16.90 29.86
C ILE A 439 31.68 -17.15 28.97
N GLY A 440 31.72 -18.32 28.35
CA GLY A 440 32.70 -18.65 27.32
C GLY A 440 32.57 -17.64 26.18
N GLN A 441 33.63 -16.83 26.02
CA GLN A 441 33.81 -15.74 25.05
C GLN A 441 33.09 -14.42 25.41
N ALA A 442 33.89 -13.36 25.58
CA ALA A 442 33.47 -11.99 25.83
C ALA A 442 32.53 -11.39 24.75
N ASP A 443 32.29 -12.14 23.67
CA ASP A 443 31.50 -11.74 22.50
C ASP A 443 29.98 -11.82 22.71
N ASN A 444 29.52 -12.47 23.79
CA ASN A 444 28.08 -12.66 24.07
C ASN A 444 27.44 -11.53 24.91
N ILE A 445 28.23 -10.56 25.40
CA ILE A 445 27.71 -9.43 26.17
C ILE A 445 27.84 -8.15 25.35
N SER A 446 26.75 -7.39 25.23
CA SER A 446 26.73 -6.04 24.65
C SER A 446 26.22 -5.02 25.65
N VAL A 447 26.94 -3.91 25.79
CA VAL A 447 26.50 -2.76 26.59
C VAL A 447 25.85 -1.73 25.66
N ILE A 448 24.62 -1.34 25.98
CA ILE A 448 23.81 -0.43 25.18
C ILE A 448 23.69 0.92 25.90
N TYR A 449 24.15 2.00 25.25
CA TYR A 449 24.08 3.37 25.76
C TYR A 449 22.95 4.16 25.12
#